data_AF-A0A811R4X0-F1
#
_entry.id   AF-A0A811R4X0-F1
#
_cell.length_a   1.000
_cell.length_b   1.000
_cell.length_c   1.000
_cell.angle_alpha   90.00
_cell.angle_beta   90.00
_cell.angle_gamma   90.00
#
_symmetry.space_group_name_H-M   'P 1'
#
loop_
_entity.id
_entity.type
_entity.pdbx_description
1 polymer ?
#
loop_
_entity_poly.entity_id
_entity_poly.type
_entity_poly.pdbx_seq_one_letter_code
_entity_poly.pdbx_strand_id
1 'polypeptide(L)'
;MARVLASSVAVSLFCCCNNRLIMMLQISNTSDVCIPHCSVLQGDRARWRWGVEGNRRAGDGGTAGDGNATRHGGAAMDGPHAEARSFSDAGILKVCLGWHDSGTYDKNIEEWPQRGGADGSLRFDAELSHGANAGLINALKLIQPIKDKYPGITYADLFQLASATAIEEAGGPKIPMKYGRVDVTAAEQCPPEGRLPDAGPRDPAEHLREVFYRMGLDDKEIVALSGAHTLGRARPDRSGWGKPETKYTKDGPGEPGGQSWTVEWLKWL
;
A
#
# COMPACT_ATOMS: atom_id res chain seq x y z
N MET A 1 33.24 -24.98 37.96
CA MET A 1 32.63 -23.66 37.67
C MET A 1 32.07 -23.71 36.25
N ALA A 2 30.78 -24.01 36.10
CA ALA A 2 30.11 -24.15 34.81
C ALA A 2 29.16 -22.96 34.62
N ARG A 3 29.26 -22.32 33.45
CA ARG A 3 28.46 -21.17 33.02
C ARG A 3 27.01 -21.60 32.75
N VAL A 4 26.06 -20.80 33.25
CA VAL A 4 24.62 -21.00 33.04
C VAL A 4 24.25 -20.61 31.60
N LEU A 5 23.65 -21.57 30.89
CA LEU A 5 23.08 -21.44 29.56
C LEU A 5 21.83 -20.55 29.59
N ALA A 6 21.69 -19.68 28.59
CA ALA A 6 20.48 -18.92 28.33
C ALA A 6 19.35 -19.89 27.95
N SER A 7 18.26 -19.88 28.72
CA SER A 7 17.06 -20.64 28.40
C SER A 7 16.29 -19.98 27.25
N SER A 8 16.17 -20.71 26.16
CA SER A 8 15.15 -20.54 25.15
C SER A 8 13.76 -20.58 25.79
N VAL A 9 12.95 -19.55 25.58
CA VAL A 9 11.50 -19.62 25.80
C VAL A 9 10.86 -19.32 24.46
N ALA A 10 10.64 -20.39 23.69
CA ALA A 10 9.65 -20.42 22.64
C ALA A 10 8.27 -20.45 23.31
N VAL A 11 7.41 -19.49 22.96
CA VAL A 11 5.97 -19.63 23.18
C VAL A 11 5.31 -19.42 21.84
N SER A 12 5.16 -20.53 21.12
CA SER A 12 4.07 -20.68 20.15
C SER A 12 2.77 -20.70 20.95
N LEU A 13 1.89 -19.74 20.69
CA LEU A 13 0.48 -19.84 21.05
C LEU A 13 -0.35 -19.75 19.77
N PHE A 14 -0.57 -20.92 19.18
CA PHE A 14 -1.84 -21.19 18.52
C PHE A 14 -2.92 -21.01 19.59
N CYS A 15 -3.78 -19.99 19.46
CA CYS A 15 -5.04 -19.98 20.17
C CYS A 15 -6.14 -20.42 19.20
N CYS A 16 -6.58 -21.67 19.36
CA CYS A 16 -7.74 -22.20 18.67
C CYS A 16 -8.99 -21.58 19.31
N CYS A 17 -9.67 -20.68 18.62
CA CYS A 17 -11.02 -20.25 18.96
C CYS A 17 -11.84 -20.12 17.66
N ASN A 18 -12.73 -21.09 17.41
CA ASN A 18 -13.70 -21.13 16.31
C ASN A 18 -13.17 -21.17 14.86
N ASN A 19 -12.32 -22.16 14.55
CA ASN A 19 -12.22 -22.77 13.21
C ASN A 19 -11.98 -21.83 12.00
N ARG A 20 -11.23 -20.73 12.16
CA ARG A 20 -10.75 -19.89 11.05
C ARG A 20 -9.26 -19.60 11.19
N LEU A 21 -8.50 -19.95 10.14
CA LEU A 21 -7.07 -19.69 10.02
C LEU A 21 -6.86 -18.18 9.77
N ILE A 22 -6.14 -17.49 10.65
CA ILE A 22 -5.59 -16.16 10.38
C ILE A 22 -4.07 -16.29 10.45
N MET A 23 -3.42 -16.08 9.31
CA MET A 23 -1.97 -16.22 9.15
C MET A 23 -1.28 -15.01 9.80
N MET A 24 -0.61 -15.23 10.92
CA MET A 24 0.41 -14.33 11.46
C MET A 24 1.75 -15.05 11.36
N LEU A 25 2.63 -14.61 10.45
CA LEU A 25 4.03 -15.01 10.45
C LEU A 25 4.87 -13.79 10.81
N GLN A 26 5.33 -13.71 12.06
CA GLN A 26 6.40 -12.78 12.42
C GLN A 26 7.72 -13.30 11.85
N ILE A 27 8.42 -12.49 11.05
CA ILE A 27 9.85 -12.66 10.81
C ILE A 27 10.57 -11.97 11.96
N SER A 28 11.23 -12.76 12.80
CA SER A 28 12.17 -12.24 13.79
C SER A 28 13.55 -12.07 13.16
N ASN A 29 14.18 -10.96 13.55
CA ASN A 29 15.46 -10.41 13.13
C ASN A 29 16.60 -11.46 13.05
N THR A 30 17.32 -11.52 11.93
CA THR A 30 18.77 -11.85 11.95
C THR A 30 19.52 -10.96 10.97
N SER A 31 20.48 -10.26 11.54
CA SER A 31 21.61 -9.60 10.90
C SER A 31 22.46 -10.61 10.11
N ASP A 32 23.14 -10.12 9.08
CA ASP A 32 24.25 -10.78 8.35
C ASP A 32 23.94 -12.04 7.54
N VAL A 33 23.68 -11.85 6.24
CA VAL A 33 24.20 -12.78 5.21
C VAL A 33 24.74 -11.98 4.02
N CYS A 34 26.06 -11.82 3.99
CA CYS A 34 26.80 -11.59 2.75
C CYS A 34 27.09 -12.94 2.05
N ILE A 35 27.56 -12.81 0.80
CA ILE A 35 28.31 -13.77 -0.05
C ILE A 35 27.40 -14.65 -0.98
N PRO A 36 27.84 -15.06 -2.19
CA PRO A 36 28.08 -14.28 -3.43
C PRO A 36 27.42 -14.92 -4.69
N HIS A 37 27.51 -14.22 -5.83
CA HIS A 37 27.51 -14.76 -7.20
C HIS A 37 26.61 -15.97 -7.53
N CYS A 38 25.46 -15.72 -8.14
CA CYS A 38 24.84 -16.66 -9.08
C CYS A 38 24.35 -15.89 -10.31
N SER A 39 25.18 -15.92 -11.35
CA SER A 39 24.91 -15.40 -12.68
C SER A 39 24.40 -16.55 -13.55
N VAL A 40 23.10 -16.79 -13.60
CA VAL A 40 22.32 -17.36 -14.73
C VAL A 40 20.84 -17.07 -14.43
N LEU A 41 20.05 -16.74 -15.48
CA LEU A 41 18.65 -16.28 -15.49
C LEU A 41 18.48 -14.75 -15.49
N GLN A 42 19.10 -14.11 -16.48
CA GLN A 42 18.50 -12.94 -17.14
C GLN A 42 17.32 -13.43 -17.98
N GLY A 43 16.12 -13.30 -17.46
CA GLY A 43 14.87 -13.55 -18.17
C GLY A 43 13.75 -12.80 -17.46
N ASP A 44 13.35 -11.67 -18.06
CA ASP A 44 12.11 -10.92 -17.84
C ASP A 44 11.45 -11.02 -16.46
N ARG A 45 12.05 -10.35 -15.48
CA ARG A 45 11.32 -9.89 -14.29
C ARG A 45 10.40 -8.75 -14.70
N ALA A 46 9.11 -8.86 -14.35
CA ALA A 46 8.12 -7.80 -14.44
C ALA A 46 8.63 -6.55 -13.69
N ARG A 47 9.37 -5.72 -14.40
CA ARG A 47 9.64 -4.35 -14.03
C ARG A 47 8.31 -3.64 -14.25
N TRP A 48 7.70 -3.10 -13.21
CA TRP A 48 6.60 -2.13 -13.30
C TRP A 48 6.98 -1.06 -14.33
N ARG A 49 6.57 -1.27 -15.58
CA ARG A 49 6.89 -0.42 -16.71
C ARG A 49 5.79 0.62 -16.74
N TRP A 50 6.01 1.70 -15.99
CA TRP A 50 5.20 2.90 -16.03
C TRP A 50 5.16 3.38 -17.49
N GLY A 51 4.03 3.15 -18.16
CA GLY A 51 3.81 3.53 -19.54
C GLY A 51 3.84 5.04 -19.66
N VAL A 52 4.95 5.58 -20.14
CA VAL A 52 4.99 6.89 -20.79
C VAL A 52 5.15 6.61 -22.28
N GLU A 53 4.06 6.25 -22.95
CA GLU A 53 3.99 6.32 -24.41
C GLU A 53 3.28 7.60 -24.80
N GLY A 54 4.02 8.69 -24.66
CA GLY A 54 3.71 9.94 -25.34
C GLY A 54 3.97 9.76 -26.83
N ASN A 55 2.90 9.83 -27.62
CA ASN A 55 2.89 9.88 -29.07
C ASN A 55 3.89 10.92 -29.61
N ARG A 56 5.10 10.50 -29.98
CA ARG A 56 6.03 11.32 -30.78
C ARG A 56 5.85 10.98 -32.25
N ARG A 57 5.19 11.88 -32.98
CA ARG A 57 5.19 11.90 -34.44
C ARG A 57 6.64 11.97 -34.94
N ALA A 58 6.93 11.19 -35.98
CA ALA A 58 8.18 11.19 -36.71
C ALA A 58 8.51 12.59 -37.25
N GLY A 59 9.76 13.03 -37.08
CA GLY A 59 10.22 14.32 -37.59
C GLY A 59 11.69 14.59 -37.24
N ASP A 60 12.57 14.10 -38.11
CA ASP A 60 13.90 14.58 -38.48
C ASP A 60 15.08 14.66 -37.47
N GLY A 61 16.28 14.40 -38.00
CA GLY A 61 17.49 14.07 -37.27
C GLY A 61 18.21 15.22 -36.56
N GLY A 62 18.94 14.86 -35.51
CA GLY A 62 19.82 15.75 -34.76
C GLY A 62 20.67 14.98 -33.75
N THR A 63 21.95 15.30 -33.73
CA THR A 63 23.10 14.58 -33.16
C THR A 63 23.04 14.25 -31.66
N ALA A 64 23.69 13.14 -31.30
CA ALA A 64 23.96 12.68 -29.94
C ALA A 64 24.63 13.76 -29.08
N GLY A 65 24.02 14.06 -27.93
CA GLY A 65 24.56 14.92 -26.88
C GLY A 65 24.22 14.32 -25.52
N ASP A 66 25.20 14.33 -24.64
CA ASP A 66 25.30 13.54 -23.41
C ASP A 66 24.09 13.61 -22.47
N GLY A 67 23.66 12.42 -22.02
CA GLY A 67 22.53 12.24 -21.13
C GLY A 67 22.79 12.71 -19.71
N ASN A 68 22.47 13.97 -19.44
CA ASN A 68 22.12 14.42 -18.09
C ASN A 68 20.59 14.32 -17.93
N ALA A 69 20.11 13.14 -17.54
CA ALA A 69 18.72 12.96 -17.14
C ALA A 69 18.47 13.74 -15.84
N THR A 70 17.94 14.95 -15.98
CA THR A 70 17.65 15.86 -14.89
C THR A 70 16.60 15.28 -13.93
N ARG A 71 16.94 15.31 -12.63
CA ARG A 71 16.14 14.94 -11.46
C ARG A 71 14.97 15.91 -11.22
N HIS A 72 14.03 16.07 -12.15
CA HIS A 72 12.99 17.10 -12.03
C HIS A 72 11.74 16.74 -11.19
N GLY A 73 11.60 15.50 -10.71
CA GLY A 73 10.42 15.10 -9.93
C GLY A 73 10.50 15.29 -8.40
N GLY A 74 11.70 15.36 -7.82
CA GLY A 74 11.87 15.32 -6.35
C GLY A 74 11.48 16.62 -5.66
N ALA A 75 12.03 17.76 -6.12
CA ALA A 75 11.87 19.05 -5.45
C ALA A 75 10.42 19.59 -5.46
N ALA A 76 9.62 19.23 -6.48
CA ALA A 76 8.21 19.61 -6.55
C ALA A 76 7.34 18.93 -5.48
N MET A 77 7.82 17.82 -4.92
CA MET A 77 7.08 17.02 -3.94
C MET A 77 7.43 17.37 -2.49
N ASP A 78 8.49 18.16 -2.24
CA ASP A 78 8.95 18.50 -0.88
C ASP A 78 7.86 19.19 -0.04
N GLY A 79 7.12 20.13 -0.63
CA GLY A 79 6.01 20.84 0.01
C GLY A 79 4.83 19.91 0.35
N PRO A 80 4.22 19.25 -0.65
CA PRO A 80 3.17 18.25 -0.42
C PRO A 80 3.58 17.16 0.58
N HIS A 81 4.83 16.69 0.51
CA HIS A 81 5.36 15.69 1.44
C HIS A 81 5.38 16.21 2.87
N ALA A 82 5.79 17.46 3.10
CA ALA A 82 5.79 18.06 4.44
C ALA A 82 4.38 18.16 5.04
N GLU A 83 3.36 18.49 4.24
CA GLU A 83 1.96 18.57 4.70
C GLU A 83 1.34 17.17 4.93
N ALA A 84 1.74 16.18 4.13
CA ALA A 84 1.31 14.80 4.27
C ALA A 84 1.78 14.15 5.59
N ARG A 85 2.86 14.67 6.20
CA ARG A 85 3.44 14.24 7.49
C ARG A 85 2.55 14.49 8.71
N SER A 86 1.36 15.07 8.56
CA SER A 86 0.40 15.12 9.67
C SER A 86 0.06 13.69 10.16
N PHE A 87 0.79 13.25 11.19
CA PHE A 87 0.69 11.93 11.78
C PHE A 87 -0.36 11.97 12.90
N SER A 88 -1.53 11.47 12.57
CA SER A 88 -2.59 11.12 13.51
C SER A 88 -3.07 9.71 13.18
N ASP A 89 -3.92 9.12 14.01
CA ASP A 89 -4.63 7.86 13.70
C ASP A 89 -5.31 7.90 12.32
N ALA A 90 -5.80 9.07 11.91
CA ALA A 90 -6.37 9.30 10.59
C ALA A 90 -5.32 9.17 9.45
N GLY A 91 -4.04 9.34 9.77
CA GLY A 91 -2.89 9.14 8.88
C GLY A 91 -2.69 7.69 8.44
N ILE A 92 -3.10 6.70 9.24
CA ILE A 92 -3.01 5.29 8.84
C ILE A 92 -3.97 4.98 7.69
N LEU A 93 -5.13 5.64 7.63
CA LEU A 93 -6.06 5.47 6.52
C LEU A 93 -5.46 5.87 5.17
N LYS A 94 -4.41 6.70 5.15
CA LYS A 94 -3.66 7.05 3.93
C LYS A 94 -2.93 5.85 3.35
N VAL A 95 -2.47 4.91 4.19
CA VAL A 95 -1.84 3.65 3.75
C VAL A 95 -2.85 2.78 3.03
N CYS A 96 -4.04 2.60 3.62
CA CYS A 96 -5.14 1.88 2.99
C CYS A 96 -5.60 2.55 1.69
N LEU A 97 -5.69 3.88 1.65
CA LEU A 97 -6.07 4.63 0.45
C LEU A 97 -5.11 4.35 -0.72
N GLY A 98 -3.80 4.45 -0.50
CA GLY A 98 -2.82 4.18 -1.55
C GLY A 98 -2.84 2.72 -2.03
N TRP A 99 -3.04 1.77 -1.11
CA TRP A 99 -3.21 0.35 -1.46
C TRP A 99 -4.47 0.11 -2.28
N HIS A 100 -5.62 0.67 -1.89
CA HIS A 100 -6.89 0.39 -2.56
C HIS A 100 -6.94 0.96 -3.98
N ASP A 101 -6.34 2.12 -4.21
CA ASP A 101 -6.17 2.69 -5.55
C ASP A 101 -5.29 1.77 -6.41
N SER A 102 -4.15 1.32 -5.86
CA SER A 102 -3.21 0.43 -6.58
C SER A 102 -3.74 -1.00 -6.80
N GLY A 103 -4.53 -1.51 -5.86
CA GLY A 103 -4.91 -2.93 -5.76
C GLY A 103 -5.93 -3.37 -6.80
N THR A 104 -6.53 -2.43 -7.54
CA THR A 104 -7.44 -2.73 -8.66
C THR A 104 -6.70 -3.11 -9.95
N TYR A 105 -5.36 -3.11 -9.93
CA TYR A 105 -4.55 -3.44 -11.09
C TYR A 105 -4.76 -4.88 -11.58
N ASP A 106 -4.81 -5.05 -12.90
CA ASP A 106 -4.82 -6.33 -13.60
C ASP A 106 -3.75 -6.37 -14.67
N LYS A 107 -2.74 -7.23 -14.48
CA LYS A 107 -1.61 -7.38 -15.40
C LYS A 107 -2.00 -7.96 -16.77
N ASN A 108 -3.19 -8.56 -16.87
CA ASN A 108 -3.67 -9.17 -18.12
C ASN A 108 -4.42 -8.17 -19.01
N ILE A 109 -4.63 -6.93 -18.55
CA ILE A 109 -5.21 -5.83 -19.32
C ILE A 109 -4.09 -4.85 -19.69
N GLU A 110 -3.92 -4.58 -20.98
CA GLU A 110 -2.83 -3.74 -21.47
C GLU A 110 -3.18 -2.24 -21.35
N GLU A 111 -4.41 -1.90 -21.69
CA GLU A 111 -4.88 -0.54 -21.87
C GLU A 111 -5.01 0.24 -20.54
N TRP A 112 -4.54 1.48 -20.56
CA TRP A 112 -4.81 2.44 -19.51
C TRP A 112 -6.05 3.29 -19.89
N PRO A 113 -7.00 3.52 -18.96
CA PRO A 113 -7.00 3.12 -17.54
C PRO A 113 -7.72 1.80 -17.20
N GLN A 114 -8.17 1.02 -18.19
CA GLN A 114 -9.00 -0.18 -17.98
C GLN A 114 -8.35 -1.24 -17.06
N ARG A 115 -7.02 -1.32 -17.10
CA ARG A 115 -6.23 -2.18 -16.22
C ARG A 115 -6.26 -1.79 -14.75
N GLY A 116 -6.80 -0.61 -14.39
CA GLY A 116 -6.83 -0.06 -13.04
C GLY A 116 -5.43 0.23 -12.49
N GLY A 117 -5.32 0.25 -11.16
CA GLY A 117 -4.10 0.57 -10.44
C GLY A 117 -4.02 2.05 -10.04
N ALA A 118 -2.81 2.51 -9.70
CA ALA A 118 -2.59 3.84 -9.12
C ALA A 118 -2.79 4.97 -10.14
N ASP A 119 -4.05 5.31 -10.43
CA ASP A 119 -4.47 6.31 -11.41
C ASP A 119 -5.47 7.33 -10.84
N GLY A 120 -5.69 7.29 -9.52
CA GLY A 120 -6.51 8.26 -8.80
C GLY A 120 -8.01 8.10 -9.02
N SER A 121 -8.46 7.02 -9.66
CA SER A 121 -9.88 6.70 -9.88
C SER A 121 -10.66 6.58 -8.57
N LEU A 122 -10.00 6.15 -7.49
CA LEU A 122 -10.57 6.02 -6.15
C LEU A 122 -11.07 7.34 -5.53
N ARG A 123 -10.91 8.50 -6.19
CA ARG A 123 -11.55 9.75 -5.74
C ARG A 123 -13.02 9.87 -6.13
N PHE A 124 -13.47 9.09 -7.12
CA PHE A 124 -14.84 9.16 -7.62
C PHE A 124 -15.77 8.30 -6.78
N ASP A 125 -17.02 8.77 -6.60
CA ASP A 125 -18.04 8.07 -5.82
C ASP A 125 -18.33 6.66 -6.37
N ALA A 126 -18.24 6.48 -7.69
CA ALA A 126 -18.42 5.21 -8.38
C ALA A 126 -17.52 4.09 -7.79
N GLU A 127 -16.28 4.42 -7.41
CA GLU A 127 -15.35 3.46 -6.80
C GLU A 127 -15.30 3.56 -5.28
N LEU A 128 -15.43 4.77 -4.71
CA LEU A 128 -15.46 4.96 -3.25
C LEU A 128 -16.61 4.23 -2.56
N SER A 129 -17.72 4.04 -3.28
CA SER A 129 -18.91 3.36 -2.77
C SER A 129 -18.81 1.84 -2.77
N HIS A 130 -17.75 1.26 -3.37
CA HIS A 130 -17.49 -0.17 -3.29
C HIS A 130 -17.34 -0.61 -1.82
N GLY A 131 -17.85 -1.80 -1.49
CA GLY A 131 -17.85 -2.34 -0.12
C GLY A 131 -16.45 -2.44 0.48
N ALA A 132 -15.45 -2.80 -0.32
CA ALA A 132 -14.06 -2.85 0.12
C ALA A 132 -13.49 -1.47 0.51
N ASN A 133 -14.05 -0.37 -0.01
CA ASN A 133 -13.59 0.99 0.20
C ASN A 133 -14.32 1.72 1.35
N ALA A 134 -15.16 1.00 2.10
CA ALA A 134 -15.94 1.57 3.20
C ALA A 134 -15.08 2.35 4.21
N GLY A 135 -15.34 3.65 4.31
CA GLY A 135 -14.65 4.58 5.21
C GLY A 135 -13.45 5.32 4.61
N LEU A 136 -12.99 4.99 3.40
CA LEU A 136 -11.88 5.69 2.74
C LEU A 136 -12.22 7.13 2.33
N ILE A 137 -13.49 7.50 2.29
CA ILE A 137 -13.92 8.90 2.16
C ILE A 137 -13.29 9.80 3.25
N ASN A 138 -13.04 9.26 4.45
CA ASN A 138 -12.36 10.01 5.50
C ASN A 138 -10.89 10.25 5.16
N ALA A 139 -10.21 9.30 4.50
CA ALA A 139 -8.86 9.49 4.00
C ALA A 139 -8.82 10.57 2.91
N LEU A 140 -9.77 10.54 1.97
CA LEU A 140 -9.88 11.54 0.90
C LEU A 140 -10.09 12.96 1.47
N LYS A 141 -10.95 13.10 2.49
CA LYS A 141 -11.16 14.39 3.19
C LYS A 141 -9.88 14.94 3.84
N LEU A 142 -9.00 14.07 4.34
CA LEU A 142 -7.74 14.49 4.96
C LEU A 142 -6.72 15.02 3.94
N ILE A 143 -6.71 14.46 2.74
CA ILE A 143 -5.76 14.87 1.69
C ILE A 143 -6.31 15.97 0.80
N GLN A 144 -7.63 16.22 0.79
CA GLN A 144 -8.24 17.26 -0.03
C GLN A 144 -7.63 18.66 0.20
N PRO A 145 -7.37 19.13 1.45
CA PRO A 145 -6.70 20.41 1.67
C PRO A 145 -5.29 20.47 1.06
N ILE A 146 -4.57 19.34 1.01
CA ILE A 146 -3.25 19.26 0.36
C ILE A 146 -3.44 19.37 -1.17
N LYS A 147 -4.42 18.66 -1.73
CA LYS A 147 -4.73 18.74 -3.16
C LYS A 147 -5.10 20.17 -3.58
N ASP A 148 -5.92 20.86 -2.78
CA ASP A 148 -6.38 22.23 -3.04
C ASP A 148 -5.21 23.22 -3.03
N LYS A 149 -4.26 23.03 -2.10
CA LYS A 149 -3.05 23.84 -1.99
C LYS A 149 -2.05 23.59 -3.13
N TYR A 150 -2.01 22.37 -3.66
CA TYR A 150 -1.08 21.95 -4.70
C TYR A 150 -1.83 21.41 -5.93
N PRO A 151 -2.55 22.26 -6.70
CA PRO A 151 -3.40 21.79 -7.80
C PRO A 151 -2.64 21.03 -8.90
N GLY A 152 -1.32 21.25 -9.04
CA GLY A 152 -0.45 20.56 -10.00
C GLY A 152 -0.09 19.12 -9.64
N ILE A 153 -0.33 18.66 -8.40
CA ILE A 153 -0.19 17.24 -8.05
C ILE A 153 -1.44 16.49 -8.49
N THR A 154 -1.27 15.32 -9.11
CA THR A 154 -2.37 14.42 -9.42
C THR A 154 -2.87 13.74 -8.15
N TYR A 155 -4.15 13.36 -8.10
CA TYR A 155 -4.68 12.53 -7.02
C TYR A 155 -3.93 11.21 -6.93
N ALA A 156 -3.63 10.60 -8.08
CA ALA A 156 -2.85 9.37 -8.20
C ALA A 156 -1.50 9.48 -7.46
N ASP A 157 -0.72 10.54 -7.70
CA ASP A 157 0.54 10.73 -6.97
C ASP A 157 0.32 11.10 -5.51
N LEU A 158 -0.71 11.90 -5.19
CA LEU A 158 -1.00 12.32 -3.82
C LEU A 158 -1.38 11.13 -2.93
N PHE A 159 -2.18 10.18 -3.43
CA PHE A 159 -2.55 8.96 -2.68
C PHE A 159 -1.32 8.14 -2.32
N GLN A 160 -0.43 7.91 -3.29
CA GLN A 160 0.77 7.11 -3.08
C GLN A 160 1.81 7.86 -2.24
N LEU A 161 1.94 9.18 -2.40
CA LEU A 161 2.77 10.04 -1.54
C LEU A 161 2.29 9.97 -0.09
N ALA A 162 0.99 10.13 0.14
CA ALA A 162 0.39 10.11 1.48
C ALA A 162 0.59 8.75 2.16
N SER A 163 0.42 7.65 1.42
CA SER A 163 0.68 6.29 1.90
C SER A 163 2.15 6.10 2.30
N ALA A 164 3.10 6.42 1.41
CA ALA A 164 4.51 6.24 1.68
C ALA A 164 5.01 7.12 2.84
N THR A 165 4.52 8.36 2.91
CA THR A 165 4.83 9.28 4.01
C THR A 165 4.29 8.73 5.33
N ALA A 166 3.07 8.19 5.36
CA ALA A 166 2.49 7.60 6.58
C ALA A 166 3.29 6.39 7.08
N ILE A 167 3.85 5.57 6.18
CA ILE A 167 4.74 4.46 6.55
C ILE A 167 6.04 4.98 7.16
N GLU A 168 6.70 5.95 6.53
CA GLU A 168 7.97 6.52 7.03
C GLU A 168 7.78 7.21 8.39
N GLU A 169 6.72 8.00 8.56
CA GLU A 169 6.41 8.67 9.84
C GLU A 169 6.01 7.69 10.95
N ALA A 170 5.46 6.52 10.62
CA ALA A 170 5.21 5.44 11.58
C ALA A 170 6.49 4.70 12.01
N GLY A 171 7.66 5.10 11.52
CA GLY A 171 8.95 4.44 11.77
C GLY A 171 9.28 3.31 10.78
N GLY A 172 8.53 3.22 9.69
CA GLY A 172 8.74 2.24 8.64
C GLY A 172 9.92 2.58 7.72
N PRO A 173 10.24 1.69 6.77
CA PRO A 173 11.35 1.90 5.85
C PRO A 173 11.05 3.05 4.89
N LYS A 174 12.10 3.77 4.48
CA LYS A 174 12.00 4.75 3.39
C LYS A 174 11.69 4.03 2.07
N ILE A 175 10.54 4.34 1.48
CA ILE A 175 10.11 3.74 0.21
C ILE A 175 10.71 4.55 -0.95
N PRO A 176 11.37 3.91 -1.94
CA PRO A 176 11.96 4.61 -3.08
C PRO A 176 10.88 5.04 -4.09
N MET A 177 10.07 6.03 -3.71
CA MET A 177 8.93 6.52 -4.48
C MET A 177 9.35 7.20 -5.78
N LYS A 178 8.51 7.02 -6.79
CA LYS A 178 8.54 7.77 -8.05
C LYS A 178 7.16 8.39 -8.28
N TYR A 179 7.17 9.53 -8.96
CA TYR A 179 6.00 10.34 -9.24
C TYR A 179 5.92 10.66 -10.74
N GLY A 180 4.83 11.27 -11.16
CA GLY A 180 4.44 11.49 -12.55
C GLY A 180 3.23 10.63 -12.98
N ARG A 181 2.44 10.11 -12.03
CA ARG A 181 1.19 9.42 -12.35
C ARG A 181 0.18 10.41 -12.93
N VAL A 182 -0.62 9.93 -13.86
CA VAL A 182 -1.69 10.71 -14.49
C VAL A 182 -3.01 10.30 -13.87
N ASP A 183 -3.85 11.29 -13.55
CA ASP A 183 -5.21 11.03 -13.09
C ASP A 183 -6.05 10.54 -14.27
N VAL A 184 -6.91 9.54 -14.03
CA VAL A 184 -8.11 9.36 -14.86
C VAL A 184 -8.95 10.63 -14.84
N THR A 185 -9.79 10.85 -15.84
CA THR A 185 -10.54 12.11 -15.98
C THR A 185 -12.02 12.02 -15.64
N ALA A 186 -12.61 10.82 -15.65
CA ALA A 186 -14.04 10.61 -15.48
C ALA A 186 -14.35 9.33 -14.68
N ALA A 187 -15.52 9.29 -14.06
CA ALA A 187 -15.94 8.19 -13.19
C ALA A 187 -16.17 6.88 -13.97
N GLU A 188 -16.49 6.95 -15.26
CA GLU A 188 -16.65 5.80 -16.15
C GLU A 188 -15.33 5.06 -16.39
N GLN A 189 -14.21 5.67 -16.01
CA GLN A 189 -12.87 5.08 -16.06
C GLN A 189 -12.51 4.32 -14.79
N CYS A 190 -13.36 4.36 -13.75
CA CYS A 190 -13.17 3.55 -12.55
C CYS A 190 -13.22 2.05 -12.88
N PRO A 191 -12.37 1.22 -12.26
CA PRO A 191 -12.45 -0.23 -12.37
C PRO A 191 -13.76 -0.75 -11.76
N PRO A 192 -14.27 -1.91 -12.22
CA PRO A 192 -15.42 -2.54 -11.59
C PRO A 192 -15.08 -2.98 -10.16
N GLU A 193 -16.12 -3.07 -9.31
CA GLU A 193 -16.02 -3.66 -7.98
C GLU A 193 -15.55 -5.14 -8.03
N GLY A 194 -14.96 -5.62 -6.93
CA GLY A 194 -14.57 -7.02 -6.77
C GLY A 194 -13.11 -7.32 -7.13
N ARG A 195 -12.32 -6.31 -7.53
CA ARG A 195 -10.88 -6.50 -7.75
C ARG A 195 -10.06 -6.57 -6.44
N LEU A 196 -10.55 -5.99 -5.34
CA LEU A 196 -9.87 -6.02 -4.04
C LEU A 196 -10.17 -7.31 -3.26
N PRO A 197 -9.26 -7.77 -2.37
CA PRO A 197 -9.44 -9.04 -1.68
C PRO A 197 -10.48 -8.98 -0.56
N ASP A 198 -11.35 -9.97 -0.51
CA ASP A 198 -12.16 -10.29 0.67
C ASP A 198 -11.34 -10.78 1.87
N ALA A 199 -11.74 -10.36 3.07
CA ALA A 199 -11.10 -10.78 4.33
C ALA A 199 -11.62 -12.14 4.87
N GLY A 200 -12.74 -12.65 4.37
CA GLY A 200 -13.36 -13.90 4.83
C GLY A 200 -13.78 -14.89 3.74
N PRO A 201 -12.97 -15.13 2.68
CA PRO A 201 -13.29 -16.10 1.65
C PRO A 201 -13.26 -17.54 2.22
N ARG A 202 -13.78 -18.50 1.46
CA ARG A 202 -13.79 -19.91 1.86
C ARG A 202 -12.38 -20.49 1.97
N ASP A 203 -11.49 -20.13 1.05
CA ASP A 203 -10.08 -20.50 1.04
C ASP A 203 -9.20 -19.24 1.00
N PRO A 204 -8.73 -18.74 2.17
CA PRO A 204 -8.01 -17.47 2.25
C PRO A 204 -6.66 -17.46 1.53
N ALA A 205 -5.91 -18.56 1.57
CA ALA A 205 -4.58 -18.57 0.97
C ALA A 205 -4.68 -18.57 -0.55
N GLU A 206 -5.60 -19.34 -1.11
CA GLU A 206 -5.82 -19.37 -2.56
C GLU A 206 -6.40 -18.05 -3.07
N HIS A 207 -7.40 -17.49 -2.36
CA HIS A 207 -7.97 -16.19 -2.71
C HIS A 207 -6.92 -15.06 -2.72
N LEU A 208 -6.00 -15.04 -1.75
CA LEU A 208 -4.88 -14.09 -1.76
C LEU A 208 -3.99 -14.28 -2.99
N ARG A 209 -3.65 -15.52 -3.36
CA ARG A 209 -2.87 -15.77 -4.57
C ARG A 209 -3.61 -15.33 -5.82
N GLU A 210 -4.88 -15.66 -5.97
CA GLU A 210 -5.68 -15.24 -7.12
C GLU A 210 -5.67 -13.71 -7.30
N VAL A 211 -5.94 -12.97 -6.23
CA VAL A 211 -6.01 -11.50 -6.25
C VAL A 211 -4.63 -10.88 -6.51
N PHE A 212 -3.59 -11.30 -5.81
CA PHE A 212 -2.27 -10.68 -5.91
C PHE A 212 -1.50 -11.15 -7.15
N TYR A 213 -1.69 -12.38 -7.60
CA TYR A 213 -1.10 -12.86 -8.85
C TYR A 213 -1.67 -12.13 -10.06
N ARG A 214 -2.95 -11.71 -10.01
CA ARG A 214 -3.55 -10.80 -11.00
C ARG A 214 -2.82 -9.45 -11.05
N MET A 215 -2.36 -8.94 -9.91
CA MET A 215 -1.53 -7.72 -9.84
C MET A 215 -0.07 -7.96 -10.30
N GLY A 216 0.34 -9.21 -10.46
CA GLY A 216 1.71 -9.59 -10.82
C GLY A 216 2.66 -9.72 -9.62
N LEU A 217 2.11 -9.87 -8.41
CA LEU A 217 2.88 -10.02 -7.17
C LEU A 217 3.06 -11.49 -6.82
N ASP A 218 4.19 -11.86 -6.22
CA ASP A 218 4.49 -13.23 -5.78
C ASP A 218 4.15 -13.51 -4.30
N ASP A 219 4.28 -14.77 -3.87
CA ASP A 219 4.00 -15.19 -2.47
C ASP A 219 4.81 -14.39 -1.43
N LYS A 220 6.06 -13.99 -1.75
CA LYS A 220 6.89 -13.20 -0.84
C LYS A 220 6.35 -11.78 -0.71
N GLU A 221 5.94 -11.18 -1.82
CA GLU A 221 5.36 -9.84 -1.86
C GLU A 221 4.01 -9.79 -1.15
N ILE A 222 3.17 -10.83 -1.30
CA ILE A 222 1.90 -10.97 -0.55
C ILE A 222 2.15 -10.90 0.95
N VAL A 223 3.10 -11.71 1.45
CA VAL A 223 3.42 -11.75 2.88
C VAL A 223 4.02 -10.42 3.34
N ALA A 224 4.94 -9.85 2.56
CA ALA A 224 5.57 -8.57 2.91
C ALA A 224 4.54 -7.42 3.00
N LEU A 225 3.63 -7.32 2.04
CA LEU A 225 2.57 -6.29 2.03
C LEU A 225 1.54 -6.51 3.13
N SER A 226 1.21 -7.76 3.45
CA SER A 226 0.32 -8.09 4.56
C SER A 226 0.85 -7.60 5.91
N GLY A 227 2.17 -7.41 6.04
CA GLY A 227 2.82 -6.79 7.19
C GLY A 227 2.34 -5.37 7.50
N ALA A 228 1.79 -4.65 6.52
CA ALA A 228 1.22 -3.32 6.72
C ALA A 228 0.05 -3.30 7.73
N HIS A 229 -0.58 -4.45 8.00
CA HIS A 229 -1.56 -4.60 9.08
C HIS A 229 -0.97 -4.42 10.49
N THR A 230 0.35 -4.26 10.63
CA THR A 230 0.93 -3.73 11.87
C THR A 230 0.40 -2.34 12.21
N LEU A 231 -0.05 -1.59 11.20
CA LEU A 231 -0.68 -0.29 11.34
C LEU A 231 -2.21 -0.41 11.33
N GLY A 232 -2.86 0.28 12.26
CA GLY A 232 -4.30 0.48 12.24
C GLY A 232 -5.11 -0.66 12.84
N ARG A 233 -6.37 -0.71 12.42
CA ARG A 233 -7.42 -1.48 13.08
C ARG A 233 -8.62 -1.69 12.17
N ALA A 234 -9.28 -2.83 12.34
CA ALA A 234 -10.57 -3.13 11.74
C ALA A 234 -11.70 -2.50 12.56
N ARG A 235 -12.77 -2.10 11.87
CA ARG A 235 -13.99 -1.56 12.46
C ARG A 235 -15.21 -2.30 11.93
N PRO A 236 -16.15 -2.74 12.80
CA PRO A 236 -17.33 -3.47 12.38
C PRO A 236 -18.31 -2.59 11.58
N ASP A 237 -18.37 -1.28 11.84
CA ASP A 237 -19.18 -0.30 11.09
C ASP A 237 -18.63 0.02 9.69
N ARG A 238 -17.42 -0.43 9.36
CA ARG A 238 -16.80 -0.26 8.03
C ARG A 238 -16.72 -1.57 7.29
N SER A 239 -15.89 -2.47 7.79
CA SER A 239 -15.57 -3.75 7.13
C SER A 239 -16.45 -4.91 7.60
N GLY A 240 -17.22 -4.74 8.67
CA GLY A 240 -17.88 -5.85 9.37
C GLY A 240 -16.96 -6.66 10.29
N TRP A 241 -15.65 -6.36 10.33
CA TRP A 241 -14.67 -7.11 11.11
C TRP A 241 -14.22 -6.40 12.38
N GLY A 242 -13.81 -7.21 13.36
CA GLY A 242 -13.24 -6.76 14.62
C GLY A 242 -14.29 -6.41 15.68
N LYS A 243 -13.81 -6.19 16.91
CA LYS A 243 -14.64 -5.70 18.01
C LYS A 243 -14.92 -4.19 17.86
N PRO A 244 -16.04 -3.67 18.40
CA PRO A 244 -16.32 -2.24 18.44
C PRO A 244 -15.23 -1.43 19.14
N GLU A 245 -14.54 -2.02 20.13
CA GLU A 245 -13.39 -1.43 20.81
C GLU A 245 -12.57 -2.50 21.56
N THR A 246 -11.36 -2.12 21.97
CA THR A 246 -10.45 -2.92 22.81
C THR A 246 -9.74 -2.03 23.83
N LYS A 247 -9.05 -2.64 24.81
CA LYS A 247 -8.20 -1.88 25.75
C LYS A 247 -7.08 -1.06 25.08
N TYR A 248 -6.72 -1.37 23.83
CA TYR A 248 -5.69 -0.67 23.06
C TYR A 248 -6.23 0.48 22.20
N THR A 249 -7.55 0.53 22.00
CA THR A 249 -8.20 1.41 21.01
C THR A 249 -9.31 2.28 21.60
N LYS A 250 -9.79 1.98 22.81
CA LYS A 250 -10.83 2.75 23.52
C LYS A 250 -10.39 4.17 23.93
N ASP A 251 -9.10 4.35 24.18
CA ASP A 251 -8.51 5.63 24.60
C ASP A 251 -7.37 6.06 23.64
N GLY A 252 -7.32 5.47 22.44
CA GLY A 252 -6.25 5.75 21.48
C GLY A 252 -6.36 7.16 20.90
N PRO A 253 -5.26 7.72 20.36
CA PRO A 253 -5.31 9.02 19.69
C PRO A 253 -6.23 8.94 18.45
N GLY A 254 -6.82 10.07 18.06
CA GLY A 254 -7.81 10.13 16.98
C GLY A 254 -9.18 9.61 17.41
N GLU A 255 -9.87 8.92 16.50
CA GLU A 255 -11.23 8.42 16.75
C GLU A 255 -11.15 7.11 17.55
N PRO A 256 -11.71 6.98 18.78
CA PRO A 256 -11.64 5.72 19.51
C PRO A 256 -12.37 4.55 18.84
N GLY A 257 -12.09 3.31 19.28
CA GLY A 257 -12.82 2.10 18.84
C GLY A 257 -12.11 1.24 17.79
N GLY A 258 -12.75 0.18 17.32
CA GLY A 258 -12.17 -0.85 16.46
C GLY A 258 -11.19 -1.80 17.18
N GLN A 259 -10.66 -2.76 16.43
CA GLN A 259 -9.72 -3.76 16.91
C GLN A 259 -8.45 -3.77 16.04
N SER A 260 -7.31 -3.49 16.67
CA SER A 260 -6.00 -3.57 16.02
C SER A 260 -5.45 -4.99 15.97
N TRP A 261 -4.55 -5.25 15.03
CA TRP A 261 -3.77 -6.51 14.97
C TRP A 261 -2.61 -6.50 15.97
N THR A 262 -2.04 -5.32 16.24
CA THR A 262 -0.90 -5.13 17.15
C THR A 262 -1.28 -4.21 18.31
N VAL A 263 -0.46 -4.23 19.38
CA VAL A 263 -0.65 -3.34 20.53
C VAL A 263 -0.26 -1.90 20.18
N GLU A 264 0.92 -1.73 19.59
CA GLU A 264 1.43 -0.43 19.11
C GLU A 264 0.98 -0.17 17.66
N TRP A 265 -0.34 -0.11 17.42
CA TRP A 265 -0.94 -0.05 16.08
C TRP A 265 -0.70 1.25 15.30
N LEU A 266 0.07 2.19 15.86
CA LEU A 266 0.55 3.41 15.21
C LEU A 266 2.03 3.33 14.82
N LYS A 267 2.67 2.18 15.04
CA LYS A 267 4.11 2.00 14.83
C LYS A 267 4.35 0.87 13.85
N TRP A 268 5.27 1.12 12.92
CA TRP A 268 5.80 0.10 12.05
C TRP A 268 6.77 -0.78 12.85
N LEU A 269 6.45 -2.07 13.00
CA LEU A 269 7.19 -3.04 13.80
C LEU A 269 8.07 -3.95 12.95
#